data_AF-K2C8X5-F1
#
_entry.id   AF-K2C8X5-F1
#
_cell.length_a   1.000
_cell.length_b   1.000
_cell.length_c   1.000
_cell.angle_alpha   90.00
_cell.angle_beta   90.00
_cell.angle_gamma   90.00
#
_symmetry.space_group_name_H-M   'P 1'
#
loop_
_entity.id
_entity.type
_entity.pdbx_description
1 polymer ?
#
loop_
_entity_poly.entity_id
_entity_poly.type
_entity_poly.pdbx_seq_one_letter_code
_entity_poly.pdbx_strand_id
1 'polypeptide(L)'
;MLSLYHRIQKIESLQKTVDKEVRQCKSHTGIECIQHCAHCCSYEDITASPAEFLPFAWHAWRLGLLDEWFDELDKHDSKVCAFARLSEGAWGCKIYPARGLICRLFGFSATTDKN
;
A
#
# COMPACT_ATOMS: atom_id res chain seq x y z
N MET A 1 27.51 -8.47 3.17
CA MET A 1 26.67 -7.28 2.91
C MET A 1 25.49 -7.71 2.04
N LEU A 2 24.23 -7.52 2.46
CA LEU A 2 23.07 -7.84 1.59
C LEU A 2 22.91 -6.75 0.52
N SER A 3 22.72 -7.14 -0.75
CA SER A 3 22.35 -6.24 -1.84
C SER A 3 20.97 -5.61 -1.60
N LEU A 4 20.72 -4.44 -2.18
CA LEU A 4 19.40 -3.77 -2.14
C LEU A 4 18.29 -4.71 -2.67
N TYR A 5 18.57 -5.44 -3.75
CA TYR A 5 17.65 -6.40 -4.33
C TYR A 5 17.26 -7.51 -3.34
N HIS A 6 18.21 -8.09 -2.60
CA HIS A 6 17.89 -9.09 -1.59
C HIS A 6 17.03 -8.51 -0.45
N ARG A 7 17.18 -7.23 -0.10
CA ARG A 7 16.30 -6.56 0.88
C ARG A 7 14.88 -6.41 0.34
N ILE A 8 14.74 -5.98 -0.92
CA ILE A 8 13.44 -5.88 -1.60
C ILE A 8 12.72 -7.23 -1.59
N GLN A 9 13.41 -8.31 -1.97
CA GLN A 9 12.82 -9.66 -1.98
C GLN A 9 12.34 -10.11 -0.60
N LYS A 10 13.08 -9.78 0.47
CA LYS A 10 12.66 -10.08 1.85
C LYS A 10 11.38 -9.32 2.24
N ILE A 11 11.29 -8.04 1.89
CA ILE A 11 10.11 -7.21 2.16
C ILE A 11 8.90 -7.74 1.38
N GLU A 12 9.09 -8.07 0.10
CA GLU A 12 8.03 -8.64 -0.74
C GLU A 12 7.56 -10.01 -0.20
N SER A 13 8.49 -10.86 0.26
CA SER A 13 8.14 -12.14 0.89
C SER A 13 7.35 -11.94 2.19
N LEU A 14 7.72 -10.97 3.02
CA LEU A 14 7.00 -10.64 4.25
C LEU A 14 5.57 -10.17 3.92
N GLN A 15 5.42 -9.26 2.96
CA GLN A 15 4.11 -8.77 2.51
C GLN A 15 3.22 -9.91 1.96
N LYS A 16 3.80 -10.86 1.22
CA LYS A 16 3.09 -12.06 0.72
C LYS A 16 2.62 -12.97 1.86
N THR A 17 3.44 -13.17 2.89
CA THR A 17 3.07 -13.92 4.09
C THR A 17 1.90 -13.24 4.80
N VAL A 18 1.99 -11.93 5.02
CA VAL A 18 0.93 -11.14 5.65
C VAL A 18 -0.36 -11.21 4.83
N ASP A 19 -0.30 -11.13 3.50
CA ASP A 19 -1.49 -11.30 2.66
C ASP A 19 -2.16 -12.68 2.86
N LYS A 20 -1.38 -13.73 3.11
CA LYS A 20 -1.91 -15.07 3.42
C LYS A 20 -2.59 -15.08 4.79
N GLU A 21 -1.95 -14.53 5.81
CA GLU A 21 -2.51 -14.44 7.17
C GLU A 21 -3.77 -13.57 7.22
N VAL A 22 -3.78 -12.45 6.50
CA VAL A 22 -4.96 -11.59 6.34
C VAL A 22 -6.10 -12.35 5.67
N ARG A 23 -5.85 -13.15 4.64
CA ARG A 23 -6.89 -14.01 4.03
C ARG A 23 -7.46 -15.03 5.02
N GLN A 24 -6.63 -15.59 5.89
CA GLN A 24 -7.09 -16.48 6.95
C GLN A 24 -7.90 -15.70 8.00
N CYS A 25 -7.44 -14.53 8.44
CA CYS A 25 -8.18 -13.68 9.37
C CYS A 25 -9.58 -13.33 8.82
N LYS A 26 -9.65 -12.94 7.54
CA LYS A 26 -10.90 -12.70 6.81
C LYS A 26 -11.84 -13.90 6.88
N SER A 27 -11.35 -15.10 6.56
CA SER A 27 -12.20 -16.29 6.53
C SER A 27 -12.73 -16.69 7.90
N HIS A 28 -12.01 -16.38 8.99
CA HIS A 28 -12.42 -16.74 10.35
C HIS A 28 -13.28 -15.68 11.03
N THR A 29 -13.07 -14.40 10.73
CA THR A 29 -13.72 -13.28 11.45
C THR A 29 -14.82 -12.61 10.64
N GLY A 30 -14.82 -12.76 9.31
CA GLY A 30 -15.66 -11.98 8.41
C GLY A 30 -15.24 -10.50 8.28
N ILE A 31 -14.19 -10.07 8.98
CA ILE A 31 -13.67 -8.71 8.87
C ILE A 31 -12.94 -8.59 7.53
N GLU A 32 -13.40 -7.71 6.67
CA GLU A 32 -12.74 -7.40 5.41
C GLU A 32 -12.78 -5.92 5.04
N CYS A 33 -11.81 -5.50 4.23
CA CYS A 33 -11.86 -4.18 3.61
C CYS A 33 -12.89 -4.19 2.48
N ILE A 34 -13.79 -3.21 2.49
CA ILE A 34 -14.78 -2.98 1.43
C ILE A 34 -14.07 -2.88 0.08
N GLN A 35 -14.60 -3.58 -0.93
CA GLN A 35 -14.04 -3.52 -2.27
C GLN A 35 -14.06 -2.09 -2.80
N HIS A 36 -12.99 -1.71 -3.50
CA HIS A 36 -12.80 -0.35 -4.01
C HIS A 36 -12.78 0.75 -2.92
N CYS A 37 -12.56 0.41 -1.65
CA CYS A 37 -12.40 1.43 -0.61
C CYS A 37 -11.06 2.17 -0.74
N ALA A 38 -11.09 3.50 -0.54
CA ALA A 38 -9.91 4.35 -0.44
C ALA A 38 -9.91 5.23 0.83
N HIS A 39 -10.74 4.93 1.83
CA HIS A 39 -10.82 5.73 3.07
C HIS A 39 -9.50 5.76 3.85
N CYS A 40 -8.72 4.67 3.82
CA CYS A 40 -7.38 4.69 4.42
C CYS A 40 -6.41 5.58 3.63
N CYS A 41 -6.65 5.86 2.36
CA CYS A 41 -5.80 6.73 1.57
C CYS A 41 -6.04 8.22 1.88
N SER A 42 -7.22 8.58 2.40
CA SER A 42 -7.56 9.97 2.77
C SER A 42 -7.24 10.32 4.22
N TYR A 43 -6.75 9.37 5.03
CA TYR A 43 -6.48 9.60 6.44
C TYR A 43 -5.03 10.09 6.62
N GLU A 44 -4.89 11.34 7.06
CA GLU A 44 -3.62 12.08 7.08
C GLU A 44 -2.61 11.53 8.11
N ASP A 45 -3.08 10.84 9.16
CA ASP A 45 -2.24 10.34 10.24
C ASP A 45 -1.71 8.90 9.98
N ILE A 46 -1.96 8.33 8.80
CA ILE A 46 -1.26 7.11 8.40
C ILE A 46 0.17 7.46 8.02
N THR A 47 1.10 6.92 8.78
CA THR A 47 2.52 6.95 8.45
C THR A 47 2.96 5.60 7.92
N ALA A 48 3.90 5.63 6.98
CA ALA A 48 4.46 4.43 6.36
C ALA A 48 5.98 4.60 6.22
N SER A 49 6.72 3.51 6.40
CA SER A 49 8.16 3.54 6.16
C SER A 49 8.44 3.48 4.66
N PRO A 50 9.42 4.26 4.14
CA PRO A 50 9.88 4.11 2.75
C PRO A 50 10.25 2.68 2.38
N ALA A 51 10.73 1.88 3.35
CA ALA A 51 11.06 0.48 3.16
C ALA A 51 9.89 -0.34 2.61
N GLU A 52 8.66 -0.06 3.06
CA GLU A 52 7.47 -0.80 2.66
C GLU A 52 7.12 -0.62 1.17
N PHE A 53 7.59 0.45 0.55
CA PHE A 53 7.38 0.77 -0.86
C PHE A 53 8.57 0.43 -1.76
N LEU A 54 9.67 -0.11 -1.21
CA LEU A 54 10.80 -0.57 -2.02
C LEU A 54 10.42 -1.63 -3.08
N PRO A 55 9.49 -2.58 -2.82
CA PRO A 55 8.99 -3.46 -3.87
C PRO A 55 8.32 -2.68 -5.01
N PHE A 56 7.47 -1.70 -4.70
CA PHE A 56 6.86 -0.84 -5.71
C PHE A 56 7.92 -0.08 -6.53
N ALA A 57 8.88 0.59 -5.87
CA ALA A 57 9.93 1.33 -6.56
C ALA A 57 10.76 0.43 -7.50
N TRP A 58 11.05 -0.81 -7.07
CA TRP A 58 11.72 -1.80 -7.90
C TRP A 58 10.88 -2.19 -9.13
N HIS A 59 9.57 -2.41 -8.96
CA HIS A 59 8.68 -2.69 -10.10
C HIS A 59 8.60 -1.51 -11.07
N ALA A 60 8.47 -0.28 -10.57
CA ALA A 60 8.44 0.92 -11.40
C ALA A 60 9.75 1.07 -12.21
N TRP A 61 10.91 0.87 -11.57
CA TRP A 61 12.21 0.87 -12.24
C TRP A 61 12.32 -0.19 -13.33
N ARG A 62 11.92 -1.43 -13.01
CA ARG A 62 11.93 -2.55 -13.97
C ARG A 62 11.04 -2.31 -15.20
N LEU A 63 10.00 -1.50 -15.05
CA LEU A 63 9.06 -1.14 -16.11
C LEU A 63 9.43 0.17 -16.82
N GLY A 64 10.48 0.87 -16.40
CA GLY A 64 10.87 2.17 -16.96
C GLY A 64 9.91 3.31 -16.60
N LEU A 65 9.17 3.19 -15.50
CA LEU A 65 8.13 4.15 -15.08
C LEU A 65 8.61 5.12 -13.98
N LEU A 66 9.89 5.11 -13.60
CA LEU A 66 10.35 5.94 -12.48
C LEU A 66 10.11 7.42 -12.72
N ASP A 67 10.45 7.94 -13.90
CA ASP A 67 10.34 9.37 -14.19
C ASP A 67 8.88 9.84 -14.14
N GLU A 68 7.94 9.04 -14.66
CA GLU A 68 6.50 9.30 -14.55
C GLU A 68 6.03 9.37 -13.10
N TRP A 69 6.46 8.41 -12.27
CA TRP A 69 6.10 8.39 -10.86
C TRP A 69 6.76 9.53 -10.07
N PHE A 70 8.00 9.90 -10.38
CA PHE A 70 8.67 11.04 -9.77
C PHE A 70 7.94 12.35 -10.11
N ASP A 71 7.60 12.56 -11.37
CA ASP A 71 6.85 13.74 -11.81
C ASP A 71 5.47 13.83 -11.13
N GLU A 72 4.77 12.69 -10.97
CA GLU A 72 3.48 12.65 -10.28
C GLU A 72 3.63 12.97 -8.79
N LEU A 73 4.64 12.41 -8.13
CA LEU A 73 4.91 12.62 -6.70
C LEU A 73 5.39 14.05 -6.41
N ASP A 74 6.18 14.66 -7.29
CA ASP A 74 6.69 16.04 -7.13
C ASP A 74 5.56 17.07 -7.27
N LYS A 75 4.57 16.79 -8.13
CA LYS A 75 3.36 17.62 -8.32
C LYS A 75 2.29 17.38 -7.25
N HIS A 76 2.46 16.39 -6.39
CA HIS A 76 1.45 16.00 -5.40
C HIS A 76 1.59 16.84 -4.12
N ASP A 77 0.75 17.87 -3.97
CA ASP A 77 0.75 18.80 -2.82
C ASP A 77 -0.26 18.44 -1.70
N SER A 78 -1.05 17.39 -1.90
CA SER A 78 -2.08 16.95 -0.95
C SER A 78 -1.48 16.14 0.20
N LYS A 79 -2.20 16.08 1.33
CA LYS A 79 -1.92 15.14 2.43
C LYS A 79 -2.53 13.76 2.24
N VAL A 80 -3.38 13.60 1.22
CA VAL A 80 -3.90 12.31 0.79
C VAL A 80 -2.75 11.44 0.27
N CYS A 81 -2.86 10.12 0.39
CA CYS A 81 -1.88 9.22 -0.22
C CYS A 81 -1.78 9.47 -1.73
N ALA A 82 -0.57 9.74 -2.24
CA ALA A 82 -0.34 9.98 -3.67
C ALA A 82 -0.73 8.81 -4.59
N PHE A 83 -0.86 7.60 -4.04
CA PHE A 83 -1.32 6.43 -4.77
C PHE A 83 -2.84 6.25 -4.77
N ALA A 84 -3.61 7.16 -4.17
CA ALA A 84 -5.06 7.09 -4.12
C ALA A 84 -5.67 7.26 -5.52
N ARG A 85 -6.76 6.54 -5.79
CA ARG A 85 -7.70 6.82 -6.88
C ARG A 85 -9.00 7.29 -6.24
N LEU A 86 -9.31 8.56 -6.41
CA LEU A 86 -10.48 9.24 -5.81
C LEU A 86 -11.48 9.77 -6.85
N SER A 87 -11.38 9.31 -8.11
CA SER A 87 -12.29 9.70 -9.19
C SER A 87 -13.61 8.94 -9.15
N GLU A 88 -14.70 9.58 -9.59
CA GLU A 88 -16.02 8.95 -9.71
C GLU A 88 -15.95 7.61 -10.46
N GLY A 89 -16.45 6.54 -9.83
CA GLY A 89 -16.48 5.19 -10.40
C GLY A 89 -15.18 4.39 -10.32
N ALA A 90 -14.07 4.96 -9.85
CA ALA A 90 -12.79 4.26 -9.73
C ALA A 90 -12.08 4.58 -8.41
N TRP A 91 -12.62 4.05 -7.32
CA TRP A 91 -12.06 4.17 -5.98
C TRP A 91 -11.03 3.06 -5.70
N GLY A 92 -9.89 3.41 -5.09
CA GLY A 92 -8.91 2.43 -4.64
C GLY A 92 -7.46 2.94 -4.65
N CYS A 93 -6.51 2.03 -4.84
CA CYS A 93 -5.08 2.33 -4.88
C CYS A 93 -4.49 2.03 -6.27
N LYS A 94 -3.79 2.99 -6.87
CA LYS A 94 -3.08 2.84 -8.16
C LYS A 94 -2.08 1.69 -8.16
N ILE A 95 -1.51 1.38 -6.99
CA ILE A 95 -0.48 0.35 -6.81
C ILE A 95 -0.95 -0.79 -5.90
N TYR A 96 -2.27 -1.09 -5.86
CA TYR A 96 -2.84 -2.01 -4.87
C TYR A 96 -2.07 -3.34 -4.66
N PRO A 97 -1.59 -4.05 -5.71
CA PRO A 97 -0.79 -5.26 -5.52
C PRO A 97 0.56 -5.02 -4.83
N ALA A 98 1.17 -3.85 -5.07
CA ALA A 98 2.48 -3.43 -4.54
C ALA A 98 2.36 -2.46 -3.34
N ARG A 99 1.18 -2.34 -2.74
CA ARG A 99 0.95 -1.47 -1.57
C ARG A 99 1.82 -1.87 -0.38
N GLY A 100 2.15 -0.86 0.45
CA GLY A 100 2.93 -1.03 1.67
C GLY A 100 2.27 -1.98 2.69
N LEU A 101 3.04 -2.37 3.71
CA LEU A 101 2.58 -3.30 4.74
C LEU A 101 1.47 -2.68 5.60
N ILE A 102 1.60 -1.41 5.95
CA ILE A 102 0.58 -0.63 6.68
C ILE A 102 -0.78 -0.71 5.98
N CYS A 103 -0.82 -0.56 4.66
CA CYS A 103 -2.05 -0.63 3.87
C CYS A 103 -2.67 -2.03 3.83
N ARG A 104 -1.91 -3.09 4.13
CA ARG A 104 -2.40 -4.47 4.21
C ARG A 104 -3.07 -4.76 5.54
N LEU A 105 -2.59 -4.14 6.61
CA LEU A 105 -3.02 -4.41 7.98
C LEU A 105 -4.03 -3.39 8.51
N PHE A 106 -4.09 -2.18 7.93
CA PHE A 106 -4.94 -1.08 8.42
C PHE A 106 -6.42 -1.47 8.62
N GLY A 107 -7.01 -2.17 7.65
CA GLY A 107 -8.42 -2.60 7.75
C GLY A 107 -8.67 -3.71 8.79
N PHE A 108 -7.62 -4.30 9.36
CA PHE A 108 -7.68 -5.44 10.28
C PHE A 108 -7.25 -5.06 11.70
N SER A 109 -7.02 -3.79 11.99
CA SER A 109 -6.80 -3.31 13.36
C SER A 109 -8.05 -3.45 14.24
N ALA A 110 -9.23 -3.65 13.61
CA ALA A 110 -10.55 -3.72 14.26
C ALA A 110 -10.83 -2.54 15.22
N THR A 111 -10.14 -1.41 15.03
CA THR A 111 -10.33 -0.21 15.83
C THR A 111 -11.59 0.51 15.36
N THR A 112 -12.59 0.56 16.24
CA THR A 112 -13.84 1.31 16.01
C THR A 112 -13.67 2.79 16.34
N ASP A 113 -12.67 3.12 17.15
CA ASP A 113 -12.28 4.48 17.44
C ASP A 113 -11.16 4.89 16.46
N LYS A 114 -11.43 5.93 15.68
CA LYS A 114 -10.47 6.56 14.76
C LYS A 114 -10.35 8.06 15.05
N ASN A 115 -10.83 8.50 16.22
CA ASN A 115 -10.70 9.86 16.70
C ASN A 115 -9.49 10.02 17.62
#